data_AF-A0AAD3N5S7-F1
#
_entry.id   AF-A0AAD3N5S7-F1
#
_cell.length_a   1.000
_cell.length_b   1.000
_cell.length_c   1.000
_cell.angle_alpha   90.00
_cell.angle_beta   90.00
_cell.angle_gamma   90.00
#
_symmetry.space_group_name_H-M   'P 1'
#
loop_
_entity.id
_entity.type
_entity.pdbx_description
1 polymer ?
#
loop_
_entity_poly.entity_id
_entity_poly.type
_entity_poly.pdbx_seq_one_letter_code
_entity_poly.pdbx_strand_id
1 'polypeptide(L)'
;MLNSPRKTLNTKSDEFLGPVECFEKKLTCESCDLAFCPPWQRCVNGRCTCKPPYLCPTEGVTPVCACNNKQLRSFCDGSLLSEQETRHVPSA
;
A
#
# COMPACT_ATOMS: atom_id res chain seq x y z
N MET A 1 33.43 -15.07 -34.09
CA MET A 1 32.24 -15.93 -34.09
C MET A 1 32.02 -16.49 -32.70
N LEU A 2 31.09 -15.96 -31.92
CA LEU A 2 30.50 -16.67 -30.78
C LEU A 2 28.99 -16.42 -30.88
N ASN A 3 28.31 -17.36 -31.55
CA ASN A 3 26.86 -17.38 -31.60
C ASN A 3 26.36 -17.76 -30.21
N SER A 4 25.95 -16.77 -29.43
CA SER A 4 25.17 -17.01 -28.23
C SER A 4 23.78 -17.50 -28.67
N PRO A 5 23.34 -18.71 -28.29
CA PRO A 5 22.01 -19.18 -28.66
C PRO A 5 20.99 -18.22 -28.04
N ARG A 6 20.12 -17.65 -28.86
CA ARG A 6 18.93 -16.94 -28.39
C ARG A 6 18.15 -17.93 -27.52
N LYS A 7 18.28 -17.84 -26.20
CA LYS A 7 17.36 -18.48 -25.28
C LYS A 7 15.98 -17.96 -25.66
N THR A 8 15.15 -18.82 -26.23
CA THR A 8 13.73 -18.56 -26.40
C THR A 8 13.19 -18.25 -25.02
N LEU A 9 12.92 -16.98 -24.79
CA LEU A 9 12.34 -16.45 -23.57
C LEU A 9 10.92 -17.02 -23.46
N ASN A 10 10.81 -18.22 -22.88
CA ASN A 10 9.58 -18.60 -22.24
C ASN A 10 9.34 -17.54 -21.17
N THR A 11 8.40 -16.64 -21.44
CA THR A 11 8.13 -15.36 -20.77
C THR A 11 7.53 -15.55 -19.38
N LYS A 12 7.96 -16.60 -18.66
CA LYS A 12 7.35 -17.06 -17.43
C LYS A 12 8.34 -17.32 -16.31
N SER A 13 9.66 -17.21 -16.48
CA SER A 13 10.58 -17.30 -15.34
C SER A 13 11.94 -16.72 -15.71
N ASP A 14 12.05 -15.39 -15.70
CA ASP A 14 13.37 -14.78 -15.64
C ASP A 14 13.91 -15.01 -14.23
N GLU A 15 14.96 -15.82 -14.11
CA GLU A 15 15.67 -16.14 -12.87
C GLU A 15 16.11 -14.87 -12.10
N PHE A 16 16.20 -13.74 -12.81
CA PHE A 16 16.54 -12.43 -12.26
C PHE A 16 15.35 -11.67 -11.63
N LEU A 17 14.11 -11.91 -12.08
CA LEU A 17 12.93 -11.10 -11.71
C LEU A 17 12.12 -11.70 -10.54
N GLY A 18 12.61 -12.79 -9.94
CA GLY A 18 11.96 -13.48 -8.84
C GLY A 18 10.83 -14.42 -9.27
N PRO A 19 10.14 -15.06 -8.30
CA PRO A 19 9.17 -16.09 -8.58
C PRO A 19 7.89 -15.54 -9.24
N VAL A 20 7.39 -16.27 -10.24
CA VAL A 20 6.14 -15.98 -10.97
C VAL A 20 4.93 -15.88 -10.04
N GLU A 21 4.95 -16.64 -8.96
CA GLU A 21 3.89 -16.69 -7.95
C GLU A 21 3.58 -15.30 -7.37
N CYS A 22 4.56 -14.38 -7.31
CA CYS A 22 4.36 -13.01 -6.86
C CYS A 22 3.42 -12.24 -7.81
N PHE A 23 3.61 -12.40 -9.12
CA PHE A 23 2.77 -11.78 -10.14
C PHE A 23 1.37 -12.37 -10.14
N GLU A 24 1.23 -13.67 -9.94
CA GLU A 24 -0.07 -14.34 -9.86
C GLU A 24 -0.87 -13.89 -8.62
N LYS A 25 -0.19 -13.71 -7.48
CA LYS A 25 -0.78 -13.23 -6.22
C LYS A 25 -1.11 -11.73 -6.24
N LYS A 26 -0.60 -10.96 -7.22
CA LYS A 26 -0.82 -9.51 -7.37
C LYS A 26 -0.56 -8.73 -6.07
N LEU A 27 0.54 -9.06 -5.40
CA LEU A 27 0.90 -8.43 -4.13
C LEU A 27 1.15 -6.93 -4.33
N THR A 28 0.66 -6.10 -3.41
CA THR A 28 0.85 -4.64 -3.41
C THR A 28 1.37 -4.16 -2.06
N CYS A 29 1.63 -2.87 -1.91
CA CYS A 29 1.93 -2.28 -0.59
C CYS A 29 0.77 -2.44 0.42
N GLU A 30 -0.44 -2.78 -0.03
CA GLU A 30 -1.56 -3.13 0.86
C GLU A 30 -1.54 -4.60 1.28
N SER A 31 -0.71 -5.46 0.68
CA SER A 31 -0.62 -6.87 1.05
C SER A 31 0.21 -7.02 2.32
N CYS A 32 -0.46 -7.18 3.47
CA CYS A 32 0.23 -7.21 4.76
C CYS A 32 1.00 -8.50 5.05
N ASP A 33 0.78 -9.54 4.26
CA ASP A 33 1.59 -10.76 4.28
C ASP A 33 2.99 -10.53 3.70
N LEU A 34 3.20 -9.39 3.02
CA LEU A 34 4.48 -9.01 2.41
C LEU A 34 5.11 -7.76 3.07
N ALA A 35 4.31 -6.72 3.34
CA ALA A 35 4.80 -5.44 3.85
C ALA A 35 3.98 -4.95 5.05
N PHE A 36 4.60 -4.20 5.95
CA PHE A 36 3.87 -3.61 7.07
C PHE A 36 2.88 -2.54 6.60
N CYS A 37 1.66 -2.59 7.14
CA CYS A 37 0.68 -1.55 6.87
C CYS A 37 1.14 -0.19 7.43
N PRO A 38 0.78 0.92 6.77
CA PRO A 38 0.92 2.26 7.32
C PRO A 38 0.26 2.40 8.70
N PRO A 39 0.73 3.34 9.53
CA PRO A 39 0.29 3.46 10.92
C PRO A 39 -1.22 3.74 11.09
N TRP A 40 -1.88 4.37 10.12
CA TRP A 40 -3.33 4.62 10.07
C TRP A 40 -4.17 3.44 9.55
N GLN A 41 -3.54 2.30 9.23
CA GLN A 41 -4.19 1.08 8.75
C GLN A 41 -3.87 -0.12 9.65
N ARG A 42 -4.68 -1.17 9.56
CA ARG A 42 -4.52 -2.46 10.24
C ARG A 42 -4.61 -3.60 9.22
N CYS A 43 -3.85 -4.67 9.46
CA CYS A 43 -3.89 -5.87 8.65
C CYS A 43 -5.14 -6.70 9.00
N VAL A 44 -5.98 -6.96 8.00
CA VAL A 44 -7.18 -7.81 8.11
C VAL A 44 -7.22 -8.69 6.86
N ASN A 45 -7.21 -10.02 7.05
CA ASN A 45 -7.24 -11.00 5.96
C ASN A 45 -6.15 -10.79 4.88
N GLY A 46 -4.90 -10.54 5.30
CA GLY A 46 -3.78 -10.34 4.36
C GLY A 46 -3.80 -9.00 3.62
N ARG A 47 -4.75 -8.10 3.93
CA ARG A 47 -4.82 -6.76 3.34
C ARG A 47 -4.87 -5.64 4.38
N CYS A 48 -4.22 -4.53 4.09
CA CYS A 48 -4.30 -3.32 4.89
C CYS A 48 -5.66 -2.65 4.72
N THR A 49 -6.31 -2.37 5.85
CA THR A 49 -7.61 -1.70 5.92
C THR A 49 -7.52 -0.53 6.89
N CYS A 50 -8.29 0.53 6.67
CA CYS A 50 -8.26 1.69 7.57
C CYS A 50 -8.62 1.32 9.01
N LYS A 51 -7.84 1.85 9.96
CA LYS A 51 -8.20 1.82 11.36
C LYS A 51 -9.37 2.78 11.62
N PRO A 52 -10.24 2.49 12.58
CA PRO A 52 -11.17 3.46 13.10
C PRO A 52 -10.45 4.72 13.64
N PRO A 53 -11.04 5.93 13.53
CA PRO A 53 -10.40 7.18 13.94
C PRO A 53 -9.93 7.20 15.40
N TYR A 54 -10.68 6.56 16.30
CA TYR A 54 -10.35 6.51 17.73
C TYR A 54 -9.11 5.66 18.06
N LEU A 55 -8.57 4.89 17.11
CA LEU A 55 -7.32 4.16 17.29
C LEU A 55 -6.08 4.98 16.91
N CYS A 56 -6.25 6.20 16.40
CA CYS A 56 -5.13 7.11 16.22
C CYS A 56 -4.67 7.68 17.57
N PRO A 57 -3.35 7.87 17.78
CA PRO A 57 -2.83 8.49 19.00
C PRO A 57 -3.40 9.90 19.20
N THR A 58 -3.84 10.21 20.41
CA THR A 58 -4.45 11.50 20.74
C THR A 58 -3.50 12.42 21.52
N GLU A 59 -2.50 11.85 22.20
CA GLU A 59 -1.54 12.59 23.03
C GLU A 59 -0.14 12.56 22.39
N GLY A 60 0.64 13.63 22.63
CA GLY A 60 2.02 13.73 22.14
C GLY A 60 2.16 13.92 20.61
N VAL A 61 1.08 14.31 19.93
CA VAL A 61 1.04 14.49 18.48
C VAL A 61 0.98 15.96 18.09
N THR A 62 1.59 16.29 16.94
CA THR A 62 1.55 17.64 16.37
C THR A 62 0.38 17.80 15.41
N PRO A 63 -0.35 18.92 15.46
CA PRO A 63 -1.43 19.19 14.51
C PRO A 63 -0.87 19.40 13.10
N VAL A 64 -1.63 18.98 12.10
CA VAL A 64 -1.26 19.06 10.67
C VAL A 64 -2.37 19.74 9.86
N CYS A 65 -2.06 20.16 8.64
CA CYS A 65 -3.05 20.72 7.71
C CYS A 65 -3.33 19.73 6.57
N ALA A 66 -4.60 19.54 6.24
CA ALA A 66 -5.03 18.78 5.07
C ALA A 66 -5.13 19.67 3.82
N CYS A 67 -5.17 19.05 2.63
CA CYS A 67 -5.25 19.77 1.34
C CYS A 67 -6.50 20.67 1.20
N ASN A 68 -7.57 20.38 1.95
CA ASN A 68 -8.79 21.19 2.02
C ASN A 68 -8.71 22.32 3.07
N ASN A 69 -7.50 22.72 3.47
CA ASN A 69 -7.23 23.73 4.52
C ASN A 69 -7.83 23.40 5.89
N LYS A 70 -8.19 22.13 6.13
CA LYS A 70 -8.70 21.69 7.42
C LYS A 70 -7.53 21.36 8.35
N GLN A 71 -7.53 21.96 9.54
CA GLN A 71 -6.60 21.57 10.59
C GLN A 71 -7.03 20.23 11.20
N LEU A 72 -6.08 19.31 11.31
CA LEU A 72 -6.26 17.98 11.86
C LEU A 72 -5.38 17.79 13.09
N ARG A 73 -5.84 16.95 14.01
CA ARG A 73 -5.18 16.73 15.30
C ARG A 73 -3.82 16.06 15.15
N SER A 74 -3.71 15.13 14.21
CA SER A 74 -2.50 14.37 13.97
C SER A 74 -2.33 14.01 12.50
N PHE A 75 -1.12 13.61 12.12
CA PHE A 75 -0.86 13.03 10.80
C PHE A 75 -1.68 11.76 10.55
N CYS A 76 -1.91 10.94 11.60
CA CYS A 76 -2.72 9.72 11.51
C CYS A 76 -4.15 10.03 11.04
N ASP A 77 -4.77 11.08 11.60
CA ASP A 77 -6.10 11.52 11.18
C ASP A 77 -6.12 12.02 9.73
N GLY A 78 -5.07 12.73 9.30
CA GLY A 78 -4.96 13.24 7.94
C GLY A 78 -4.87 12.15 6.89
N SER A 79 -3.97 11.20 7.11
CA SER A 79 -3.85 10.05 6.20
C SER A 79 -5.11 9.19 6.21
N LEU A 80 -5.73 9.00 7.39
CA LEU A 80 -6.99 8.26 7.50
C LEU A 80 -8.12 8.94 6.70
N LEU A 81 -8.29 10.26 6.83
CA LEU A 81 -9.30 11.02 6.10
C LEU A 81 -9.06 10.97 4.59
N SER A 82 -7.81 11.19 4.16
CA SER A 82 -7.42 11.10 2.74
C SER A 82 -7.78 9.73 2.14
N GLU A 83 -7.50 8.64 2.85
CA GLU A 83 -7.76 7.26 2.41
C GLU A 83 -9.26 6.89 2.40
N GLN A 84 -10.08 7.58 3.19
CA GLN A 84 -11.53 7.40 3.15
C GLN A 84 -12.17 8.15 1.99
N GLU A 85 -11.64 9.33 1.68
CA GLU A 85 -12.09 10.16 0.57
C GLU A 85 -11.79 9.49 -0.78
N THR A 86 -10.59 8.94 -0.98
CA THR A 86 -10.22 8.18 -2.20
C THR A 86 -11.09 6.95 -2.42
N ARG A 87 -11.53 6.27 -1.35
CA ARG A 87 -12.41 5.08 -1.46
C ARG A 87 -13.89 5.41 -1.66
N HIS A 88 -14.32 6.66 -1.44
CA HIS A 88 -15.68 7.13 -1.73
C HIS A 88 -15.82 7.75 -3.12
N VAL A 89 -14.72 8.03 -3.82
CA VAL A 89 -14.77 8.41 -5.24
C VAL A 89 -15.01 7.11 -6.04
N PRO A 90 -16.16 6.96 -6.72
CA PRO A 90 -16.32 5.85 -7.66
C PRO A 90 -15.22 5.97 -8.71
N SER A 91 -14.52 4.87 -8.96
CA SER A 91 -13.60 4.77 -10.09
C SER A 91 -14.35 5.21 -11.34
N ALA A 92 -13.96 6.36 -11.90
CA ALA A 92 -14.47 6.85 -13.17
C ALA A 92 -14.05 5.92 -14.31
#